data_AF-A0A0N1HTJ5-F1
#
_entry.id   AF-A0A0N1HTJ5-F1
#
_cell.length_a   1.000
_cell.length_b   1.000
_cell.length_c   1.000
_cell.angle_alpha   90.00
_cell.angle_beta   90.00
_cell.angle_gamma   90.00
#
_symmetry.space_group_name_H-M   'P 1'
#
loop_
_entity.id
_entity.type
_entity.pdbx_description
1 polymer ?
#
loop_
_entity_poly.entity_id
_entity_poly.type
_entity_poly.pdbx_seq_one_letter_code
_entity_poly.pdbx_strand_id
1 'polypeptide(L)'
;MADQEAVNATVVTDATPAETMDSLLYYVRYYSGHTGRYGNEFLEFEITDNGTLKYVNNSNYRNEFIIKKQARVSPAVVDELKKLIVQYGVCESDDEKWPTPDRNGRQELEIHFGNTHISLVTNKLTSIGDIPQSAECEGLRNFYNFVRDAKALVFALVSIHFKIKPI
;
A
#
# COMPACT_ATOMS: atom_id res chain seq x y z
N MET A 1 -18.09 -33.00 -50.50
CA MET A 1 -17.72 -31.58 -50.61
C MET A 1 -18.72 -30.84 -49.73
N ALA A 2 -18.38 -30.69 -48.46
CA ALA A 2 -19.19 -30.00 -47.46
C ALA A 2 -18.19 -29.26 -46.58
N ASP A 3 -18.06 -27.95 -46.85
CA ASP A 3 -17.20 -27.06 -46.09
C ASP A 3 -17.91 -26.71 -44.77
N GLN A 4 -17.29 -27.06 -43.65
CA GLN A 4 -17.60 -26.53 -42.34
C GLN A 4 -16.67 -25.34 -42.10
N GLU A 5 -17.21 -24.12 -42.16
CA GLU A 5 -16.53 -22.92 -41.64
C GLU A 5 -16.54 -22.98 -40.11
N ALA A 6 -15.37 -23.24 -39.53
CA ALA A 6 -15.12 -23.09 -38.11
C ALA A 6 -14.97 -21.60 -37.78
N VAL A 7 -15.97 -21.04 -37.10
CA VAL A 7 -15.93 -19.68 -36.55
C VAL A 7 -14.96 -19.68 -35.37
N ASN A 8 -13.74 -19.17 -35.59
CA ASN A 8 -12.77 -18.92 -34.51
C ASN A 8 -13.28 -17.75 -33.66
N ALA A 9 -13.93 -18.06 -32.54
CA ALA A 9 -14.19 -17.09 -31.49
C ALA A 9 -12.86 -16.70 -30.84
N THR A 10 -12.36 -15.53 -31.19
CA THR A 10 -11.24 -14.90 -30.48
C THR A 10 -11.73 -14.56 -29.07
N VAL A 11 -11.29 -15.33 -28.08
CA VAL A 11 -11.43 -14.97 -26.67
C VAL A 11 -10.58 -13.73 -26.46
N VAL A 12 -11.22 -12.57 -26.37
CA VAL A 12 -10.59 -11.34 -25.91
C VAL A 12 -10.39 -11.54 -24.41
N THR A 13 -9.18 -11.96 -24.01
CA THR A 13 -8.76 -11.88 -22.62
C THR A 13 -8.59 -10.41 -22.30
N ASP A 14 -9.58 -9.84 -21.61
CA ASP A 14 -9.51 -8.52 -21.00
C ASP A 14 -8.57 -8.61 -19.78
N ALA A 15 -7.28 -8.84 -20.05
CA ALA A 15 -6.24 -8.75 -19.04
C ALA A 15 -5.94 -7.26 -18.90
N THR A 16 -6.42 -6.64 -17.83
CA THR A 16 -6.01 -5.30 -17.42
C THR A 16 -4.48 -5.25 -17.51
N PRO A 17 -3.88 -4.37 -18.33
CA PRO A 17 -2.44 -4.36 -18.48
C PRO A 17 -1.81 -4.11 -17.12
N ALA A 18 -0.90 -5.00 -16.71
CA ALA A 18 -0.12 -4.81 -15.49
C ALA A 18 0.58 -3.45 -15.58
N GLU A 19 0.30 -2.58 -14.62
CA GLU A 19 0.87 -1.23 -14.59
C GLU A 19 2.41 -1.32 -14.54
N THR A 20 3.08 -0.46 -15.29
CA THR A 20 4.55 -0.51 -15.45
C THR A 20 5.20 0.72 -14.84
N MET A 21 6.53 0.77 -14.88
CA MET A 21 7.28 1.96 -14.48
C MET A 21 6.96 3.20 -15.30
N ASP A 22 6.33 3.06 -16.47
CA ASP A 22 5.89 4.19 -17.30
C ASP A 22 4.52 4.75 -16.87
N SER A 23 3.77 4.01 -16.05
CA SER A 23 2.47 4.42 -15.53
C SER A 23 2.59 5.63 -14.60
N LEU A 24 1.60 6.52 -14.64
CA LEU A 24 1.56 7.70 -13.77
C LEU A 24 1.09 7.31 -12.38
N LEU A 25 1.85 7.66 -11.34
CA LEU A 25 1.42 7.50 -9.96
C LEU A 25 0.68 8.75 -9.50
N TYR A 26 -0.63 8.64 -9.25
CA TYR A 26 -1.45 9.73 -8.73
C TYR A 26 -1.27 9.89 -7.22
N TYR A 27 -1.39 8.80 -6.47
CA TYR A 27 -1.09 8.77 -5.05
C TYR A 27 -0.93 7.36 -4.49
N VAL A 28 -0.25 7.29 -3.35
CA VAL A 28 -0.26 6.17 -2.40
C VAL A 28 -0.65 6.73 -1.04
N ARG A 29 -1.66 6.14 -0.40
CA ARG A 29 -2.05 6.42 0.97
C ARG A 29 -2.02 5.14 1.78
N TYR A 30 -1.38 5.18 2.94
CA TYR A 30 -1.36 4.08 3.88
C TYR A 30 -1.78 4.54 5.26
N TYR A 31 -2.68 3.78 5.88
CA TYR A 31 -3.11 3.97 7.26
C TYR A 31 -2.92 2.67 8.06
N SER A 32 -2.47 2.81 9.31
CA SER A 32 -2.55 1.73 10.29
C SER A 32 -2.88 2.29 11.64
N GLY A 33 -3.92 1.75 12.27
CA GLY A 33 -4.33 2.23 13.58
C GLY A 33 -5.10 1.20 14.37
N HIS A 34 -5.25 1.47 15.66
CA HIS A 34 -6.06 0.68 16.57
C HIS A 34 -6.57 1.55 17.71
N THR A 35 -7.69 1.13 18.30
CA THR A 35 -8.23 1.78 19.50
C THR A 35 -7.86 0.93 20.72
N GLY A 36 -6.85 1.38 21.46
CA GLY A 36 -6.39 0.74 22.68
C GLY A 36 -7.05 1.29 23.93
N ARG A 37 -6.61 0.79 25.10
CA ARG A 37 -7.06 1.27 26.42
C ARG A 37 -6.78 2.76 26.64
N TYR A 38 -5.75 3.30 25.98
CA TYR A 38 -5.27 4.67 26.14
C TYR A 38 -5.69 5.59 24.99
N GLY A 39 -6.69 5.19 24.19
CA GLY A 39 -7.23 5.95 23.07
C GLY A 39 -6.79 5.42 21.71
N ASN A 40 -6.94 6.28 20.70
CA ASN A 40 -6.67 5.92 19.31
C ASN A 40 -5.20 6.16 18.99
N GLU A 41 -4.50 5.10 18.58
CA GLU A 41 -3.14 5.18 18.06
C GLU A 41 -3.15 4.86 16.57
N PHE A 42 -2.52 5.70 15.76
CA PHE A 42 -2.42 5.49 14.33
C PHE A 42 -1.19 6.13 13.70
N LEU A 43 -0.84 5.58 12.54
CA LEU A 43 0.16 6.07 11.62
C LEU A 43 -0.51 6.20 10.25
N GLU A 44 -0.36 7.35 9.63
CA GLU A 44 -0.82 7.59 8.27
C GLU A 44 0.27 8.30 7.45
N PHE A 45 0.44 7.90 6.20
CA PHE A 45 1.22 8.68 5.25
C PHE A 45 0.57 8.67 3.87
N GLU A 46 0.82 9.74 3.13
CA GLU A 46 0.36 9.93 1.75
C GLU A 46 1.52 10.51 0.93
N ILE A 47 1.77 9.94 -0.25
CA ILE A 47 2.63 10.51 -1.28
C ILE A 47 1.80 10.70 -2.53
N THR A 48 1.78 11.93 -3.06
CA THR A 48 1.06 12.29 -4.29
C THR A 48 1.99 12.41 -5.49
N ASP A 49 1.42 12.42 -6.70
CA ASP A 49 2.10 12.60 -7.99
C ASP A 49 3.09 13.76 -8.03
N ASN A 50 2.74 14.86 -7.38
CA ASN A 50 3.55 16.06 -7.34
C ASN A 50 4.71 15.95 -6.32
N GLY A 51 4.86 14.81 -5.64
CA GLY A 51 5.90 14.56 -4.64
C GLY A 51 5.57 15.13 -3.25
N THR A 52 4.33 15.55 -2.97
CA THR A 52 3.96 15.94 -1.60
C THR A 52 3.85 14.69 -0.73
N LEU A 53 4.72 14.60 0.28
CA LEU A 53 4.66 13.63 1.37
C LEU A 53 3.94 14.26 2.57
N LYS A 54 2.85 13.66 3.02
CA LYS A 54 2.20 13.95 4.30
C LYS A 54 2.42 12.77 5.24
N TYR A 55 2.74 13.06 6.49
CA TYR A 55 2.99 12.06 7.52
C TYR A 55 2.29 12.48 8.80
N VAL A 56 1.51 11.57 9.37
CA VAL A 56 0.82 11.74 10.64
C VAL A 56 1.09 10.53 11.52
N ASN A 57 1.58 10.77 12.74
CA ASN A 57 1.73 9.73 13.75
C ASN A 57 1.13 10.20 15.07
N ASN A 58 0.22 9.40 15.60
CA ASN A 58 -0.38 9.56 16.91
C ASN A 58 -0.18 8.26 17.69
N SER A 59 0.80 8.23 18.59
CA SER A 59 1.12 7.06 19.41
C SER A 59 0.65 7.16 20.86
N ASN A 60 0.04 8.29 21.27
CA ASN A 60 -0.42 8.56 22.65
C ASN A 60 0.55 8.16 23.79
N TYR A 61 1.81 7.86 23.47
CA TYR A 61 2.81 7.42 24.42
C TYR A 61 3.26 8.64 25.20
N ARG A 62 3.05 8.63 26.51
CA ARG A 62 3.43 9.71 27.45
C ARG A 62 2.80 11.09 27.17
N ASN A 63 1.57 11.14 26.66
CA ASN A 63 0.87 12.40 26.34
C ASN A 63 1.61 13.28 25.32
N GLU A 64 2.38 12.69 24.40
CA GLU A 64 3.01 13.46 23.32
C GLU A 64 1.97 13.98 22.32
N PHE A 65 2.26 15.14 21.73
CA PHE A 65 1.41 15.74 20.71
C PHE A 65 1.46 14.93 19.40
N ILE A 66 0.34 14.88 18.69
CA ILE A 66 0.26 14.27 17.35
C ILE A 66 1.33 14.89 16.45
N ILE A 67 2.19 14.04 15.89
CA ILE A 67 3.22 14.45 14.95
C ILE A 67 2.56 14.59 13.58
N LYS A 68 2.57 15.81 13.04
CA LYS A 68 2.13 16.10 11.66
C LYS A 68 3.27 16.74 10.91
N LYS A 69 3.66 16.14 9.79
CA LYS A 69 4.77 16.60 8.95
C LYS A 69 4.37 16.58 7.48
N GLN A 70 4.85 17.57 6.75
CA GLN A 70 4.65 17.68 5.32
C GLN A 70 5.95 18.15 4.67
N ALA A 71 6.34 17.48 3.59
CA ALA A 71 7.52 17.82 2.80
C ALA A 71 7.25 17.53 1.32
N ARG A 72 8.11 18.07 0.44
CA ARG A 72 8.16 17.70 -0.97
C ARG A 72 9.38 16.80 -1.20
N VAL A 73 9.14 15.60 -1.71
CA VAL A 73 10.20 14.64 -2.07
C VAL A 73 10.66 14.88 -3.51
N SER A 74 11.85 14.36 -3.85
CA SER A 74 12.35 14.42 -5.22
C SER A 74 11.64 13.41 -6.13
N PRO A 75 11.66 13.61 -7.46
CA PRO A 75 11.12 12.63 -8.41
C PRO A 75 11.68 11.22 -8.23
N ALA A 76 12.98 11.10 -7.88
CA ALA A 76 13.61 9.81 -7.63
C ALA A 76 12.96 9.01 -6.49
N VAL A 77 12.39 9.68 -5.48
CA VAL A 77 11.64 9.01 -4.40
C VAL A 77 10.29 8.50 -4.91
N VAL A 78 9.63 9.26 -5.78
CA VAL A 78 8.38 8.85 -6.43
C VAL A 78 8.62 7.65 -7.34
N ASP A 79 9.71 7.66 -8.11
CA ASP A 79 10.11 6.54 -8.96
C ASP A 79 10.45 5.28 -8.15
N GLU A 80 11.12 5.40 -7.01
CA GLU A 80 11.37 4.25 -6.14
C GLU A 80 10.05 3.69 -5.57
N LEU A 81 9.09 4.55 -5.21
CA LEU A 81 7.77 4.10 -4.77
C LEU A 81 7.02 3.36 -5.88
N LYS A 82 7.05 3.88 -7.12
CA LYS A 82 6.52 3.18 -8.31
C LYS A 82 7.16 1.81 -8.50
N LYS A 83 8.49 1.74 -8.34
CA LYS A 83 9.22 0.48 -8.43
C LYS A 83 8.78 -0.52 -7.37
N LEU A 84 8.54 -0.09 -6.12
CA LEU A 84 7.98 -0.97 -5.09
C LEU A 84 6.57 -1.48 -5.44
N ILE A 85 5.71 -0.62 -5.99
CA ILE A 85 4.36 -1.00 -6.43
C ILE A 85 4.43 -2.11 -7.48
N VAL A 86 5.23 -1.91 -8.53
CA VAL A 86 5.40 -2.86 -9.63
C VAL A 86 6.10 -4.14 -9.16
N GLN A 87 7.18 -4.01 -8.36
CA GLN A 87 7.96 -5.15 -7.88
C GLN A 87 7.14 -6.13 -7.04
N TYR A 88 6.23 -5.63 -6.21
CA TYR A 88 5.39 -6.47 -5.36
C TYR A 88 4.06 -6.86 -6.00
N GLY A 89 3.71 -6.32 -7.17
CA GLY A 89 2.40 -6.58 -7.79
C GLY A 89 1.25 -6.22 -6.85
N VAL A 90 1.41 -5.19 -6.00
CA VAL A 90 0.40 -4.88 -4.96
C VAL A 90 -0.93 -4.43 -5.57
N CYS A 91 -0.90 -3.83 -6.77
CA CYS A 91 -2.09 -3.45 -7.53
C CYS A 91 -2.89 -4.65 -8.09
N GLU A 92 -2.32 -5.85 -8.09
CA GLU A 92 -2.99 -7.09 -8.51
C GLU A 92 -3.63 -7.83 -7.32
N SER A 93 -3.50 -7.28 -6.11
CA SER A 93 -4.02 -7.90 -4.89
C SER A 93 -5.51 -7.62 -4.69
N ASP A 94 -6.20 -8.59 -4.10
CA ASP A 94 -7.62 -8.53 -3.74
C ASP A 94 -7.78 -8.89 -2.25
N ASP A 95 -8.52 -8.07 -1.51
CA ASP A 95 -8.74 -8.18 -0.08
C ASP A 95 -10.03 -8.92 0.32
N GLU A 96 -10.83 -9.42 -0.64
CA GLU A 96 -12.11 -10.09 -0.39
C GLU A 96 -12.02 -11.19 0.68
N LYS A 97 -10.90 -11.92 0.70
CA LYS A 97 -10.65 -13.06 1.60
C LYS A 97 -9.67 -12.75 2.73
N TRP A 98 -9.27 -11.50 2.89
CA TRP A 98 -8.28 -11.13 3.91
C TRP A 98 -8.92 -11.10 5.30
N PRO A 99 -8.10 -11.27 6.37
CA PRO A 99 -8.57 -11.06 7.72
C PRO A 99 -9.14 -9.65 7.88
N THR A 100 -10.37 -9.56 8.38
CA THR A 100 -11.07 -8.29 8.57
C THR A 100 -10.54 -7.55 9.81
N PRO A 101 -10.65 -6.21 9.87
CA PRO A 101 -10.19 -5.41 11.01
C PRO A 101 -10.74 -5.92 12.35
N ASP A 102 -9.86 -6.01 13.34
CA ASP A 102 -10.16 -6.57 14.66
C ASP A 102 -9.70 -5.63 15.80
N ARG A 103 -9.72 -6.13 17.05
CA ARG A 103 -9.29 -5.36 18.23
C ARG A 103 -7.80 -4.99 18.18
N ASN A 104 -6.97 -5.77 17.48
CA ASN A 104 -5.54 -5.51 17.37
C ASN A 104 -5.25 -4.38 16.37
N GLY A 105 -6.17 -4.14 15.44
CA GLY A 105 -6.21 -2.92 14.65
C GLY A 105 -6.66 -3.15 13.20
N ARG A 106 -6.46 -2.09 12.43
CA ARG A 106 -6.79 -1.98 11.01
C ARG A 106 -5.57 -1.50 10.23
N GLN A 107 -5.44 -1.98 9.01
CA GLN A 107 -4.55 -1.43 7.99
C GLN A 107 -5.37 -1.13 6.74
N GLU A 108 -5.07 -0.01 6.10
CA GLU A 108 -5.68 0.43 4.84
C GLU A 108 -4.57 0.86 3.89
N LEU A 109 -4.66 0.44 2.65
CA LEU A 109 -3.79 0.87 1.57
C LEU A 109 -4.65 1.30 0.39
N GLU A 110 -4.37 2.48 -0.14
CA GLU A 110 -5.04 3.00 -1.31
C GLU A 110 -4.00 3.49 -2.31
N ILE A 111 -4.08 3.01 -3.55
CA ILE A 111 -3.12 3.33 -4.60
C ILE A 111 -3.89 3.63 -5.88
N HIS A 112 -3.61 4.78 -6.49
CA HIS A 112 -4.06 5.10 -7.83
C HIS A 112 -2.84 5.23 -8.75
N PHE A 113 -2.67 4.25 -9.63
CA PHE A 113 -1.50 4.07 -10.48
C PHE A 113 -1.93 3.69 -11.90
N GLY A 114 -1.65 4.58 -12.87
CA GLY A 114 -2.09 4.45 -14.25
C GLY A 114 -3.61 4.43 -14.35
N ASN A 115 -4.16 3.34 -14.88
CA ASN A 115 -5.61 3.12 -14.97
C ASN A 115 -6.14 2.27 -13.81
N THR A 116 -5.25 1.82 -12.92
CA THR A 116 -5.59 0.95 -11.80
C THR A 116 -5.78 1.75 -10.52
N HIS A 117 -6.92 1.56 -9.85
CA HIS A 117 -7.20 2.11 -8.52
C HIS A 117 -7.59 0.96 -7.59
N ILE A 118 -6.82 0.78 -6.52
CA ILE A 118 -7.07 -0.23 -5.49
C ILE A 118 -7.28 0.42 -4.12
N SER A 119 -8.13 -0.21 -3.30
CA SER A 119 -8.36 0.14 -1.90
C SER A 119 -8.47 -1.15 -1.10
N LEU A 120 -7.42 -1.48 -0.37
CA LEU A 120 -7.27 -2.74 0.36
C LEU A 120 -7.36 -2.50 1.87
N VAL A 121 -8.06 -3.39 2.58
CA VAL A 121 -8.29 -3.32 4.02
C VAL A 121 -8.02 -4.67 4.67
N THR A 122 -7.26 -4.68 5.76
CA THR A 122 -7.06 -5.89 6.57
C THR A 122 -6.86 -5.55 8.05
N ASN A 123 -6.75 -6.57 8.89
CA ASN A 123 -6.36 -6.40 10.27
C ASN A 123 -4.89 -5.97 10.40
N LYS A 124 -4.46 -5.69 11.63
CA LYS A 124 -3.06 -5.30 11.86
C LYS A 124 -2.13 -6.51 11.77
N LEU A 125 -1.39 -6.62 10.68
CA LEU A 125 -0.29 -7.58 10.54
C LEU A 125 0.95 -7.11 11.31
N THR A 126 1.49 -7.96 12.18
CA THR A 126 2.68 -7.65 13.01
C THR A 126 3.94 -8.29 12.45
N SER A 127 3.81 -9.46 11.83
CA SER A 127 4.92 -10.22 11.29
C SER A 127 4.51 -11.00 10.04
N ILE A 128 5.49 -11.41 9.25
CA ILE A 128 5.27 -12.33 8.13
C ILE A 128 4.69 -13.68 8.60
N GLY A 129 4.93 -14.05 9.87
CA GLY A 129 4.41 -15.28 10.48
C GLY A 129 2.90 -15.26 10.70
N ASP A 130 2.28 -14.07 10.67
CA ASP A 130 0.82 -13.92 10.79
C ASP A 130 0.11 -14.30 9.47
N ILE A 131 0.87 -14.48 8.38
CA ILE A 131 0.35 -14.78 7.04
C ILE A 131 0.51 -16.28 6.76
N PRO A 132 -0.59 -17.03 6.56
CA PRO A 132 -0.53 -18.44 6.20
C PRO A 132 0.31 -18.69 4.94
N GLN A 133 0.96 -19.86 4.89
CA GLN A 133 1.66 -20.33 3.70
C GLN A 133 0.67 -21.05 2.77
N SER A 134 -0.16 -20.28 2.07
CA SER A 134 -1.04 -20.76 1.01
C SER A 134 -0.98 -19.83 -0.20
N ALA A 135 -1.32 -20.34 -1.39
CA ALA A 135 -1.41 -19.52 -2.60
C ALA A 135 -2.47 -18.42 -2.47
N GLU A 136 -3.53 -18.68 -1.71
CA GLU A 136 -4.61 -17.71 -1.44
C GLU A 136 -4.14 -16.51 -0.60
N CYS A 137 -2.98 -16.61 0.06
CA CYS A 137 -2.39 -15.53 0.86
C CYS A 137 -1.27 -14.77 0.13
N GLU A 138 -1.08 -15.01 -1.17
CA GLU A 138 -0.05 -14.33 -1.95
C GLU A 138 -0.27 -12.80 -2.01
N GLY A 139 -1.50 -12.36 -2.30
CA GLY A 139 -1.85 -10.93 -2.28
C GLY A 139 -1.60 -10.27 -0.91
N LEU A 140 -1.96 -10.96 0.18
CA LEU A 140 -1.73 -10.46 1.54
C LEU A 140 -0.21 -10.35 1.85
N ARG A 141 0.59 -11.28 1.33
CA ARG A 141 2.05 -11.25 1.44
C ARG A 141 2.66 -10.11 0.63
N ASN A 142 2.16 -9.87 -0.58
CA ASN A 142 2.57 -8.77 -1.44
C ASN A 142 2.29 -7.42 -0.77
N PHE A 143 1.08 -7.25 -0.23
CA PHE A 143 0.71 -6.13 0.61
C PHE A 143 1.65 -5.94 1.81
N TYR A 144 1.92 -6.99 2.57
CA TYR A 144 2.80 -6.90 3.75
C TYR A 144 4.22 -6.45 3.37
N ASN A 145 4.79 -7.03 2.31
CA ASN A 145 6.13 -6.68 1.85
C ASN A 145 6.20 -5.25 1.30
N PHE A 146 5.20 -4.84 0.52
CA PHE A 146 5.07 -3.48 0.02
C PHE A 146 5.00 -2.47 1.17
N VAL A 147 4.08 -2.68 2.13
CA VAL A 147 3.89 -1.80 3.28
C VAL A 147 5.16 -1.71 4.14
N ARG A 148 5.86 -2.84 4.33
CA ARG A 148 7.13 -2.88 5.08
C ARG A 148 8.17 -1.95 4.46
N ASP A 149 8.38 -2.07 3.15
CA ASP A 149 9.43 -1.33 2.45
C ASP A 149 9.04 0.14 2.22
N ALA A 150 7.76 0.42 1.93
CA ALA A 150 7.23 1.78 1.84
C ALA A 150 7.33 2.53 3.19
N LYS A 151 7.03 1.87 4.31
CA LYS A 151 7.24 2.45 5.65
C LYS A 151 8.71 2.75 5.91
N ALA A 152 9.61 1.82 5.57
CA ALA A 152 11.04 2.02 5.76
C ALA A 152 11.54 3.26 5.00
N LEU A 153 11.11 3.42 3.75
CA LEU A 153 11.39 4.61 2.95
C LEU A 153 10.87 5.90 3.61
N VAL A 154 9.58 5.93 3.98
CA VAL A 154 8.95 7.11 4.59
C VAL A 154 9.59 7.46 5.93
N PHE A 155 9.88 6.47 6.79
CA PHE A 155 10.54 6.69 8.08
C PHE A 155 11.96 7.24 7.91
N ALA A 156 12.73 6.76 6.93
CA ALA A 156 14.04 7.30 6.64
C ALA A 156 13.95 8.78 6.20
N LEU A 157 13.02 9.10 5.29
CA LEU A 157 12.80 10.47 4.81
C LEU A 157 12.41 11.42 5.94
N VAL A 158 11.43 11.03 6.74
CA VAL A 158 10.93 11.84 7.87
C VAL A 158 12.01 12.02 8.94
N SER A 159 12.74 10.96 9.27
CA SER A 159 13.81 10.99 10.26
C SER A 159 14.96 11.92 9.85
N ILE A 160 15.47 11.78 8.62
CA ILE A 160 16.61 12.58 8.15
C ILE A 160 16.21 14.04 7.93
N HIS A 161 15.01 14.30 7.39
CA HIS A 161 14.58 15.66 7.06
C HIS A 161 14.15 16.46 8.29
N PHE A 162 13.34 15.87 9.17
CA PHE A 162 12.78 16.57 10.34
C PHE A 162 13.58 16.34 11.63
N LYS A 163 14.57 15.43 11.62
CA LYS A 163 15.38 15.06 12.80
C LYS A 163 14.52 14.56 13.96
N ILE A 164 13.46 13.83 13.65
CA ILE A 164 12.54 13.22 14.62
C ILE A 164 12.71 11.71 14.61
N LYS A 165 12.47 11.07 15.76
CA LYS A 165 12.23 9.63 15.76
C LYS A 165 10.85 9.38 15.18
N PRO A 166 10.71 8.58 14.09
CA PRO A 166 9.41 8.29 13.50
C PRO A 166 8.53 7.39 14.38
N ILE A 167 9.08 6.88 15.49
CA ILE A 167 8.48 5.96 16.46
C ILE A 167 9.00 6.32 17.85
#